data_AF-A0A6V8P357-F1
#
_entry.id   AF-A0A6V8P357-F1
#
_cell.length_a   1.000
_cell.length_b   1.000
_cell.length_c   1.000
_cell.angle_alpha   90.00
_cell.angle_beta   90.00
_cell.angle_gamma   90.00
#
_symmetry.space_group_name_H-M   'P 1'
#
loop_
_entity.id
_entity.type
_entity.pdbx_description
1 polymer ?
#
loop_
_entity_poly.entity_id
_entity_poly.type
_entity_poly.pdbx_seq_one_letter_code
_entity_poly.pdbx_strand_id
1 'polypeptide(L)'
;MKEEPLKKVGEEGSLHIRREFGVRPPAKGRTAVRKETPPSAPQERPVDVFDEKDHIKIIAEIPGVDENDIKVDLQDDTLVISIDISDRKYHQELKLPCEPKGMLEKTYRNGILEVKIKKE
;
A
#
# COMPACT_ATOMS: atom_id res chain seq x y z
N MET A 1 21.39 -55.70 -40.22
CA MET A 1 20.03 -56.27 -40.34
C MET A 1 19.32 -55.99 -39.02
N LYS A 2 18.14 -55.43 -38.90
CA LYS A 2 17.14 -54.91 -39.83
C LYS A 2 16.18 -54.12 -38.91
N GLU A 3 15.72 -53.00 -39.42
CA GLU A 3 14.33 -52.50 -39.34
C GLU A 3 13.65 -52.38 -37.96
N GLU A 4 13.36 -51.12 -37.63
CA GLU A 4 12.12 -50.55 -37.06
C GLU A 4 10.80 -51.27 -37.44
N PRO A 5 9.60 -50.80 -37.05
CA PRO A 5 9.12 -50.11 -35.84
C PRO A 5 7.88 -50.85 -35.24
N LEU A 6 7.16 -50.35 -34.24
CA LEU A 6 5.87 -49.63 -34.40
C LEU A 6 5.42 -49.12 -33.00
N LYS A 7 5.30 -47.79 -32.81
CA LYS A 7 4.04 -47.01 -32.68
C LYS A 7 3.01 -47.66 -31.74
N LYS A 8 2.50 -46.97 -30.69
CA LYS A 8 1.55 -45.83 -30.77
C LYS A 8 1.38 -45.26 -29.33
N VAL A 9 1.70 -43.99 -29.04
CA VAL A 9 0.79 -42.82 -28.93
C VAL A 9 -0.59 -43.16 -28.34
N GLY A 10 -1.08 -42.57 -27.24
CA GLY A 10 -0.57 -41.52 -26.34
C GLY A 10 -1.69 -41.10 -25.38
N GLU A 11 -1.38 -40.33 -24.32
CA GLU A 11 -2.26 -39.29 -23.76
C GLU A 11 -1.47 -38.40 -22.79
N GLU A 12 -1.42 -37.10 -23.14
CA GLU A 12 -1.48 -35.91 -22.29
C GLU A 12 -1.06 -36.04 -20.81
N GLY A 13 -0.13 -35.28 -20.25
CA GLY A 13 0.47 -34.01 -20.65
C GLY A 13 1.20 -33.48 -19.42
N SER A 14 2.50 -33.73 -19.32
CA SER A 14 3.38 -33.03 -18.39
C SER A 14 4.51 -32.42 -19.19
N LEU A 15 4.34 -31.14 -19.50
CA LEU A 15 5.26 -30.40 -20.36
C LEU A 15 6.58 -30.17 -19.61
N HIS A 16 7.53 -31.07 -19.85
CA HIS A 16 8.95 -30.89 -19.57
C HIS A 16 9.49 -29.81 -20.52
N ILE A 17 9.79 -28.61 -20.03
CA ILE A 17 10.63 -27.66 -20.78
C ILE A 17 12.05 -27.78 -20.24
N ARG A 18 12.90 -28.54 -20.94
CA ARG A 18 14.34 -28.32 -20.90
C ARG A 18 14.68 -27.20 -21.88
N ARG A 19 15.33 -26.15 -21.40
CA ARG A 19 16.10 -25.22 -22.25
C ARG A 19 17.44 -24.95 -21.56
N GLU A 20 18.47 -25.56 -22.14
CA GLU A 20 19.88 -25.31 -21.88
C GLU A 20 20.22 -23.86 -22.23
N PHE A 21 20.76 -23.09 -21.27
CA PHE A 21 21.75 -22.05 -21.53
C PHE A 21 22.63 -21.93 -20.28
N GLY A 22 23.94 -22.14 -20.45
CA GLY A 22 24.89 -22.41 -19.38
C GLY A 22 24.99 -21.31 -18.33
N VAL A 23 25.10 -21.74 -17.06
CA VAL A 23 25.53 -20.87 -15.96
C VAL A 23 26.75 -21.55 -15.32
N ARG A 24 27.91 -20.90 -15.46
CA ARG A 24 29.13 -21.24 -14.70
C ARG A 24 28.76 -21.24 -13.20
N PRO A 25 29.26 -22.18 -12.38
CA PRO A 25 29.00 -22.10 -10.94
C PRO A 25 29.51 -20.76 -10.42
N PRO A 26 28.72 -19.98 -9.65
CA PRO A 26 29.20 -18.72 -9.12
C PRO A 26 30.37 -18.98 -8.18
N ALA A 27 31.50 -18.37 -8.51
CA ALA A 27 32.69 -18.37 -7.69
C ALA A 27 32.35 -17.92 -6.26
N LYS A 28 32.93 -18.66 -5.32
CA LYS A 28 33.02 -18.39 -3.89
C LYS A 28 33.28 -16.89 -3.64
N GLY A 29 32.40 -16.26 -2.87
CA GLY A 29 32.60 -14.90 -2.37
C GLY A 29 31.71 -13.85 -3.04
N ARG A 30 30.42 -13.84 -2.71
CA ARG A 30 29.62 -12.62 -2.75
C ARG A 30 28.95 -12.46 -1.40
N THR A 31 29.49 -11.49 -0.67
CA THR A 31 28.93 -10.88 0.53
C THR A 31 27.40 -10.86 0.40
N ALA A 32 26.69 -11.37 1.41
CA ALA A 32 25.27 -11.14 1.52
C ALA A 32 25.07 -9.62 1.53
N VAL A 33 24.70 -9.05 0.38
CA VAL A 33 24.07 -7.74 0.33
C VAL A 33 22.80 -7.94 1.12
N ARG A 34 22.87 -7.64 2.42
CA ARG A 34 21.71 -7.17 3.16
C ARG A 34 21.18 -6.06 2.28
N LYS A 35 20.06 -6.30 1.61
CA LYS A 35 19.28 -5.22 1.03
C LYS A 35 18.85 -4.40 2.24
N GLU A 36 19.70 -3.45 2.62
CA GLU A 36 19.31 -2.33 3.45
C GLU A 36 18.29 -1.60 2.60
N THR A 37 17.03 -1.99 2.74
CA THR A 37 15.91 -1.26 2.17
C THR A 37 16.12 0.18 2.65
N PRO A 38 16.29 1.16 1.75
CA PRO A 38 16.40 2.54 2.19
C PRO A 38 15.20 2.83 3.11
N PRO A 39 15.36 3.67 4.16
CA PRO A 39 14.24 4.04 5.02
C PRO A 39 13.09 4.44 4.10
N SER A 40 11.97 3.72 4.25
CA SER A 40 10.79 3.83 3.39
C SER A 40 10.56 5.32 3.13
N ALA A 41 10.64 5.74 1.87
CA ALA A 41 10.22 7.09 1.49
C ALA A 41 8.86 7.36 2.15
N PRO A 42 8.57 8.58 2.64
CA PRO A 42 7.28 8.87 3.24
C PRO A 42 6.21 8.40 2.25
N GLN A 43 5.53 7.31 2.60
CA GLN A 43 4.57 6.71 1.70
C GLN A 43 3.42 7.70 1.68
N GLU A 44 3.32 8.47 0.61
CA GLU A 44 2.14 9.27 0.32
C GLU A 44 0.97 8.28 0.29
N ARG A 45 0.13 8.34 1.32
CA ARG A 45 -1.02 7.47 1.42
C ARG A 45 -2.16 8.13 0.64
N PRO A 46 -2.94 7.34 -0.12
CA PRO A 46 -4.08 7.88 -0.84
C PRO A 46 -5.06 8.46 0.17
N VAL A 47 -5.42 9.71 -0.08
CA VAL A 47 -6.48 10.42 0.64
C VAL A 47 -7.38 11.09 -0.36
N ASP A 48 -8.67 10.83 -0.21
CA ASP A 48 -9.72 11.41 -1.01
C ASP A 48 -10.56 12.38 -0.17
N VAL A 49 -10.87 13.53 -0.78
CA VAL A 49 -11.70 14.57 -0.18
C VAL A 49 -12.96 14.73 -1.03
N PHE A 50 -14.10 14.53 -0.40
CA PHE A 50 -15.42 14.65 -1.01
C PHE A 50 -16.13 15.88 -0.44
N ASP A 51 -16.47 16.80 -1.33
CA ASP A 51 -17.31 17.96 -1.02
C ASP A 51 -18.79 17.56 -1.19
N GLU A 52 -19.47 17.30 -0.07
CA GLU A 52 -20.92 17.05 -0.06
C GLU A 52 -21.67 18.36 0.24
N LYS A 53 -23.00 18.37 0.07
CA LYS A 53 -23.80 19.59 0.25
C LYS A 53 -23.73 20.17 1.68
N ASP A 54 -23.78 19.29 2.68
CA ASP A 54 -23.90 19.65 4.10
C ASP A 54 -22.58 19.48 4.88
N HIS A 55 -21.69 18.62 4.39
CA HIS A 55 -20.46 18.26 5.07
C HIS A 55 -19.33 18.00 4.09
N ILE A 56 -18.10 17.96 4.60
CA ILE A 56 -16.91 17.51 3.88
C ILE A 56 -16.58 16.13 4.42
N LYS A 57 -16.34 15.17 3.53
CA LYS A 57 -15.98 13.80 3.88
C LYS A 57 -14.57 13.50 3.38
N ILE A 58 -13.68 13.10 4.28
CA ILE A 58 -12.29 12.76 3.97
C ILE A 58 -12.09 11.28 4.28
N ILE A 59 -11.53 10.53 3.32
CA ILE A 59 -11.19 9.12 3.46
C ILE A 59 -9.69 8.96 3.29
N ALA A 60 -9.02 8.43 4.31
CA ALA A 60 -7.58 8.19 4.29
C ALA A 60 -7.24 6.74 4.61
N GLU A 61 -6.37 6.13 3.81
CA GLU A 61 -5.93 4.75 4.03
C GLU A 61 -4.71 4.72 4.95
N ILE A 62 -4.87 4.12 6.13
CA ILE A 62 -3.86 4.06 7.18
C ILE A 62 -3.73 2.62 7.75
N PRO A 63 -3.27 1.62 6.97
CA PRO A 63 -3.22 0.24 7.45
C PRO A 63 -2.22 0.03 8.59
N GLY A 64 -2.62 -0.76 9.61
CA GLY A 64 -1.77 -1.22 10.73
C GLY A 64 -1.48 -0.19 11.81
N VAL A 65 -2.19 0.94 11.84
CA VAL A 65 -2.10 1.93 12.94
C VAL A 65 -3.31 1.72 13.85
N ASP A 66 -3.16 1.97 15.14
CA ASP A 66 -4.28 2.01 16.07
C ASP A 66 -4.96 3.38 16.05
N GLU A 67 -6.28 3.43 16.26
CA GLU A 67 -7.05 4.69 16.24
C GLU A 67 -6.48 5.75 17.21
N ASN A 68 -5.95 5.30 18.35
CA ASN A 68 -5.40 6.17 19.39
C ASN A 68 -4.10 6.87 18.97
N ASP A 69 -3.36 6.30 18.02
CA ASP A 69 -2.13 6.88 17.49
C ASP A 69 -2.39 7.87 16.35
N ILE A 70 -3.63 7.93 15.85
CA ILE A 70 -4.04 8.83 14.77
C ILE A 70 -4.53 10.15 15.37
N LYS A 71 -3.74 11.21 15.16
CA LYS A 71 -4.09 12.59 15.49
C LYS A 71 -4.66 13.26 14.25
N VAL A 72 -5.84 13.83 14.40
CA VAL A 72 -6.53 14.61 13.37
C VAL A 72 -6.77 15.99 13.96
N ASP A 73 -6.18 17.00 13.34
CA ASP A 73 -6.29 18.40 13.74
C ASP A 73 -6.89 19.19 12.59
N LEU A 74 -7.70 20.20 12.91
CA LEU A 74 -8.38 21.03 11.93
C LEU A 74 -8.01 22.49 12.20
N GLN A 75 -7.28 23.09 11.27
CA GLN A 75 -6.76 24.44 11.36
C GLN A 75 -7.36 25.25 10.22
N ASP A 76 -8.37 26.07 10.52
CA ASP A 76 -9.12 26.84 9.53
C ASP A 76 -9.59 25.92 8.38
N ASP A 77 -9.10 26.12 7.16
CA ASP A 77 -9.37 25.31 5.97
C ASP A 77 -8.39 24.14 5.73
N THR A 78 -7.57 23.76 6.72
CA THR A 78 -6.56 22.69 6.58
C THR A 78 -6.78 21.57 7.59
N LEU A 79 -6.92 20.33 7.09
CA LEU A 79 -6.96 19.12 7.90
C LEU A 79 -5.56 18.50 7.99
N VAL A 80 -5.06 18.29 9.20
CA VAL A 80 -3.75 17.71 9.46
C VAL A 80 -3.91 16.33 10.08
N ILE A 81 -3.40 15.30 9.41
CA ILE A 81 -3.40 13.91 9.88
C ILE A 81 -1.97 13.55 10.27
N SER A 82 -1.74 13.26 11.54
CA SER A 82 -0.42 12.93 12.09
C SER A 82 -0.45 11.62 12.85
N ILE A 83 0.60 10.82 12.67
CA ILE A 83 0.79 9.54 13.33
C ILE A 83 2.22 9.48 13.82
N ASP A 84 2.40 9.23 15.11
CA ASP A 84 3.71 9.11 15.74
C ASP A 84 3.80 7.77 16.45
N ILE A 85 4.27 6.75 15.74
CA ILE A 85 4.55 5.43 16.32
C ILE A 85 6.02 5.07 16.10
N SER A 86 6.55 4.16 16.93
CA SER A 86 7.98 3.79 16.87
C SER A 86 8.41 3.22 15.51
N ASP A 87 7.49 2.56 14.80
CA ASP A 87 7.75 1.91 13.51
C ASP A 87 7.65 2.88 12.32
N ARG A 88 6.88 3.97 12.44
CA ARG A 88 6.64 4.92 11.35
C ARG A 88 6.11 6.26 11.84
N LYS A 89 6.49 7.32 11.13
CA LYS A 89 5.89 8.65 11.26
C LYS A 89 5.13 8.97 9.99
N TYR A 90 3.91 9.49 10.14
CA TYR A 90 3.10 9.96 9.03
C TYR A 90 2.61 11.36 9.36
N HIS A 91 2.70 12.26 8.40
CA HIS A 91 2.19 13.61 8.51
C HIS A 91 1.65 14.01 7.14
N GLN A 92 0.39 14.39 7.10
CA GLN A 92 -0.24 14.86 5.88
C GLN A 92 -1.14 16.03 6.18
N GLU A 93 -1.03 17.05 5.34
CA GLU A 93 -1.82 18.27 5.39
C GLU A 93 -2.70 18.30 4.15
N LEU A 94 -3.99 18.50 4.36
CA LEU A 94 -5.00 18.45 3.32
C LEU A 94 -5.76 19.77 3.33
N LYS A 95 -5.65 20.52 2.24
CA LYS A 95 -6.44 21.74 2.06
C LYS A 95 -7.88 21.37 1.73
N LEU A 96 -8.80 21.80 2.57
CA LEU A 96 -10.22 21.55 2.40
C LEU A 96 -10.81 22.50 1.35
N PRO A 97 -11.82 22.05 0.59
CA PRO A 97 -12.47 22.86 -0.43
C PRO A 97 -13.34 24.00 0.16
N CYS A 98 -13.67 23.93 1.44
CA CYS A 98 -14.52 24.91 2.13
C CYS A 98 -14.07 25.05 3.60
N GLU A 99 -14.39 26.19 4.20
CA GLU A 99 -14.14 26.47 5.60
C GLU A 99 -15.10 25.63 6.48
N PRO A 100 -14.57 24.71 7.29
CA PRO A 100 -15.37 23.90 8.20
C PRO A 100 -15.83 24.72 9.41
N LYS A 101 -17.13 24.70 9.71
CA LYS A 101 -17.70 25.45 10.85
C LYS A 101 -18.34 24.58 11.92
N GLY A 102 -18.64 23.33 11.58
CA GLY A 102 -19.36 22.43 12.45
C GLY A 102 -18.45 21.42 13.17
N MET A 103 -19.11 20.39 13.71
CA MET A 103 -18.45 19.31 14.45
C MET A 103 -17.63 18.40 13.53
N LEU A 104 -16.44 17.99 13.98
CA LEU A 104 -15.62 16.95 13.36
C LEU A 104 -15.95 15.59 13.98
N GLU A 105 -16.38 14.66 13.14
CA GLU A 105 -16.56 13.25 13.49
C GLU A 105 -15.50 12.40 12.79
N LYS A 106 -14.82 11.53 13.54
CA LYS A 106 -13.85 10.59 12.97
C LYS A 106 -14.26 9.15 13.26
N THR A 107 -14.02 8.25 12.33
CA THR A 107 -14.25 6.81 12.47
C THR A 107 -13.11 6.07 11.82
N TYR A 108 -12.52 5.11 12.54
CA TYR A 108 -11.46 4.28 11.99
C TYR A 108 -11.87 2.81 11.97
N ARG A 109 -11.85 2.18 10.79
CA ARG A 109 -12.22 0.76 10.61
C ARG A 109 -11.36 0.11 9.54
N ASN A 110 -10.79 -1.05 9.87
CA ASN A 110 -9.99 -1.88 8.94
C ASN A 110 -8.84 -1.12 8.24
N GLY A 111 -8.18 -0.20 8.93
CA GLY A 111 -7.12 0.60 8.30
C GLY A 111 -7.62 1.78 7.48
N ILE A 112 -8.91 2.12 7.53
CA ILE A 112 -9.48 3.26 6.81
C ILE A 112 -9.98 4.29 7.83
N LEU A 113 -9.45 5.51 7.74
CA LEU A 113 -9.91 6.66 8.50
C LEU A 113 -10.95 7.43 7.68
N GLU A 114 -12.16 7.53 8.21
CA GLU A 114 -13.22 8.39 7.70
C GLU A 114 -13.36 9.60 8.63
N VAL A 115 -13.22 10.82 8.09
CA VAL A 115 -13.45 12.07 8.79
C VAL A 115 -14.61 12.80 8.12
N LYS A 116 -15.59 13.24 8.91
CA LYS A 116 -16.73 14.04 8.47
C LYS A 116 -16.72 15.37 9.20
N ILE A 117 -16.86 16.45 8.45
CA ILE A 117 -16.82 17.80 8.99
C ILE A 117 -18.01 18.56 8.46
N LYS A 118 -18.91 19.00 9.34
CA LYS A 118 -20.09 19.77 8.93
C LYS A 118 -19.71 21.18 8.48
N LYS A 119 -20.38 21.68 7.44
CA LYS A 119 -20.19 23.04 6.92
C LYS A 119 -21.03 24.08 7.66
N GLU A 120 -22.05 23.66 8.42
CA GLU A 120 -22.98 24.49 9.19
C GLU A 120 -23.07 24.07 10.66
#